data_AF-A0AAV9HM35-F1
#
_entry.id   AF-A0AAV9HM35-F1
#
_cell.length_a   1.000
_cell.length_b   1.000
_cell.length_c   1.000
_cell.angle_alpha   90.00
_cell.angle_beta   90.00
_cell.angle_gamma   90.00
#
_symmetry.space_group_name_H-M   'P 1'
#
loop_
_entity.id
_entity.type
_entity.pdbx_description
1 polymer ?
#
loop_
_entity_poly.entity_id
_entity_poly.type
_entity_poly.pdbx_seq_one_letter_code
_entity_poly.pdbx_strand_id
1 'polypeptide(L)'
;GEVLAHILNGVINKPVRDAMLLHHALTASKRDELRRELLISRLVRYHWDAAHLQLVKRSFREQYNRDLVDAVKEATSGEWGEFCQALLITRTPDHVKRVERVDIHR
;
A
#
# COMPACT_ATOMS: atom_id res chain seq x y z
N GLY A 1 8.05 24.96 16.25
CA GLY A 1 7.36 25.00 14.94
C GLY A 1 7.72 23.84 14.03
N GLU A 2 8.96 23.38 14.06
CA GLU A 2 9.52 22.40 13.12
C GLU A 2 8.86 21.01 13.17
N VAL A 3 8.60 20.47 14.37
CA VAL A 3 7.92 19.18 14.55
C VAL A 3 6.47 19.22 14.04
N LEU A 4 5.75 20.30 14.31
CA LEU A 4 4.39 20.50 13.79
C LEU A 4 4.41 20.64 12.27
N ALA A 5 5.36 21.37 11.69
CA ALA A 5 5.51 21.46 10.23
C ALA A 5 5.90 20.11 9.60
N HIS A 6 6.70 19.27 10.28
CA HIS A 6 7.05 17.92 9.83
C HIS A 6 5.87 16.94 9.90
N ILE A 7 5.11 16.98 10.99
CA ILE A 7 3.86 16.20 11.12
C ILE A 7 2.84 16.69 10.09
N LEU A 8 2.65 18.01 9.96
CA LEU A 8 1.73 18.61 9.02
C LEU A 8 2.15 18.32 7.59
N ASN A 9 3.44 18.40 7.22
CA ASN A 9 3.91 17.96 5.89
C ASN A 9 3.70 16.46 5.66
N GLY A 10 3.88 15.63 6.68
CA GLY A 10 3.54 14.22 6.65
C GLY A 10 2.04 13.94 6.47
N VAL A 11 1.18 14.87 6.92
CA VAL A 11 -0.28 14.85 6.71
C VAL A 11 -0.66 15.47 5.34
N ILE A 12 0.04 16.53 4.91
CA ILE A 12 -0.21 17.33 3.71
C ILE A 12 0.09 16.54 2.44
N ASN A 13 1.09 15.64 2.44
CA ASN A 13 1.33 14.77 1.29
C ASN A 13 1.60 13.30 1.69
N LYS A 14 0.59 12.72 2.36
CA LYS A 14 0.56 11.31 2.77
C LYS A 14 1.03 10.33 1.67
N PRO A 15 0.60 10.46 0.39
CA PRO A 15 1.03 9.52 -0.67
C PRO A 15 2.52 9.58 -0.99
N VAL A 16 3.12 10.78 -0.96
CA VAL A 16 4.56 11.00 -1.21
C VAL A 16 5.40 10.35 -0.11
N ARG A 17 5.02 10.57 1.16
CA ARG A 17 5.68 9.95 2.31
C ARG A 17 5.59 8.42 2.23
N ASP A 18 4.39 7.91 1.95
CA ASP A 18 4.14 6.46 1.91
C ASP A 18 4.89 5.79 0.75
N ALA A 19 5.04 6.48 -0.40
CA ALA A 19 5.89 6.06 -1.51
C ALA A 19 7.38 6.01 -1.11
N MET A 20 7.88 7.02 -0.40
CA MET A 20 9.25 7.04 0.12
C MET A 20 9.53 5.89 1.08
N LEU A 21 8.60 5.63 2.00
CA LEU A 21 8.70 4.52 2.95
C LEU A 21 8.67 3.14 2.26
N LEU A 22 7.93 2.99 1.17
CA LEU A 22 7.98 1.78 0.33
C LEU A 22 9.33 1.65 -0.35
N HIS A 23 9.84 2.72 -0.95
CA HIS A 23 11.14 2.69 -1.62
C HIS A 23 12.26 2.25 -0.66
N HIS A 24 12.31 2.83 0.55
CA HIS A 24 13.28 2.42 1.56
C HIS A 24 13.17 0.94 1.95
N ALA A 25 11.96 0.38 2.08
CA ALA A 25 11.80 -1.05 2.33
C ALA A 25 12.28 -1.90 1.14
N LEU A 26 12.01 -1.47 -0.09
CA LEU A 26 12.40 -2.21 -1.30
C LEU A 26 13.92 -2.21 -1.53
N THR A 27 14.62 -1.17 -1.08
CA THR A 27 16.07 -1.01 -1.24
C THR A 27 16.89 -1.43 -0.01
N ALA A 28 16.25 -1.61 1.15
CA ALA A 28 16.90 -2.13 2.36
C ALA A 28 17.60 -3.49 2.10
N SER A 29 18.61 -3.86 2.89
CA SER A 29 19.34 -5.12 2.67
C SER A 29 18.41 -6.32 2.62
N LYS A 30 18.58 -7.24 1.65
CA LYS A 30 17.78 -8.47 1.54
C LYS A 30 17.94 -9.42 2.73
N ARG A 31 19.00 -9.26 3.52
CA ARG A 31 19.26 -10.05 4.74
C ARG A 31 18.55 -9.49 5.98
N ASP A 32 17.89 -8.35 5.84
CA ASP A 32 17.18 -7.69 6.94
C ASP A 32 15.77 -8.28 7.08
N GLU A 33 15.45 -8.85 8.23
CA GLU A 33 14.11 -9.33 8.52
C GLU A 33 13.12 -8.18 8.67
N LEU A 34 13.58 -7.05 9.21
CA LEU A 34 12.77 -5.84 9.39
C LEU A 34 12.25 -5.30 8.05
N ARG A 35 13.01 -5.47 6.97
CA ARG A 35 12.57 -5.14 5.61
C ARG A 35 11.25 -5.84 5.26
N ARG A 36 11.11 -7.12 5.58
CA ARG A 36 9.90 -7.91 5.24
C ARG A 36 8.70 -7.39 6.00
N GLU A 37 8.85 -7.20 7.31
CA GLU A 37 7.79 -6.69 8.18
C GLU A 37 7.33 -5.29 7.77
N LEU A 38 8.29 -4.39 7.49
CA LEU A 38 8.00 -3.03 7.05
C LEU A 38 7.29 -2.98 5.70
N LEU A 39 7.71 -3.81 4.74
CA LEU A 39 7.07 -3.88 3.44
C LEU A 39 5.64 -4.43 3.57
N ILE A 40 5.45 -5.53 4.29
CA ILE A 40 4.13 -6.14 4.52
C ILE A 40 3.20 -5.17 5.23
N SER A 41 3.63 -4.60 6.36
CA SER A 41 2.83 -3.68 7.18
C SER A 41 2.31 -2.49 6.36
N ARG A 42 3.15 -1.94 5.48
CA ARG A 42 2.79 -0.84 4.57
C ARG A 42 1.82 -1.29 3.49
N LEU A 43 2.14 -2.37 2.77
CA LEU A 43 1.29 -2.88 1.69
C LEU A 43 -0.10 -3.28 2.18
N VAL A 44 -0.20 -3.95 3.34
CA VAL A 44 -1.49 -4.29 3.96
C VAL A 44 -2.28 -3.05 4.32
N ARG A 45 -1.64 -2.03 4.92
CA ARG A 45 -2.30 -0.77 5.26
C ARG A 45 -2.87 -0.06 4.03
N TYR A 46 -2.15 -0.09 2.90
CA TYR A 46 -2.59 0.58 1.67
C TYR A 46 -3.62 -0.26 0.91
N HIS A 47 -3.55 -1.59 0.99
CA HIS A 47 -4.51 -2.49 0.35
C HIS A 47 -5.96 -2.18 0.76
N TRP A 48 -6.18 -1.77 2.01
CA TRP A 48 -7.51 -1.49 2.55
C TRP A 48 -8.08 -0.10 2.17
N ASP A 49 -7.27 0.75 1.53
CA ASP A 49 -7.70 2.05 1.02
C ASP A 49 -7.33 2.16 -0.46
N ALA A 50 -8.26 1.71 -1.30
CA ALA A 50 -8.10 1.69 -2.76
C ALA A 50 -7.69 3.05 -3.34
N ALA A 51 -8.32 4.13 -2.89
CA ALA A 51 -8.04 5.47 -3.38
C ALA A 51 -6.63 5.91 -2.99
N HIS A 52 -6.24 5.70 -1.73
CA HIS A 52 -4.90 6.01 -1.24
C HIS A 52 -3.83 5.16 -1.95
N LEU A 53 -4.06 3.88 -2.18
CA LEU A 53 -3.13 3.02 -2.92
C LEU A 53 -2.86 3.55 -4.34
N GLN A 54 -3.88 4.05 -5.04
CA GLN A 54 -3.69 4.66 -6.36
C GLN A 54 -2.88 5.95 -6.29
N LEU A 55 -3.10 6.78 -5.27
CA LEU A 55 -2.29 7.97 -5.03
C LEU A 55 -0.83 7.61 -4.74
N VAL A 56 -0.58 6.60 -3.90
CA VAL A 56 0.77 6.11 -3.58
C VAL A 56 1.47 5.58 -4.82
N LYS A 57 0.80 4.79 -5.66
CA LYS A 57 1.35 4.30 -6.94
C LYS A 57 1.74 5.45 -7.86
N ARG A 58 0.91 6.49 -7.96
CA ARG A 58 1.20 7.70 -8.75
C ARG A 58 2.44 8.42 -8.20
N SER A 59 2.45 8.75 -6.91
CA SER A 59 3.57 9.46 -6.28
C SER A 59 4.88 8.67 -6.32
N PHE A 60 4.81 7.33 -6.26
CA PHE A 60 5.99 6.47 -6.40
C PHE A 60 6.59 6.58 -7.80
N ARG A 61 5.74 6.52 -8.84
CA ARG A 61 6.18 6.69 -10.23
C ARG A 61 6.72 8.08 -10.51
N GLU A 62 6.10 9.13 -9.98
CA GLU A 62 6.59 10.50 -10.13
C GLU A 62 7.97 10.70 -9.49
N GLN A 63 8.21 10.11 -8.30
CA GLN A 63 9.48 10.27 -7.59
C GLN A 63 10.60 9.38 -8.13
N TYR A 64 10.30 8.15 -8.51
CA TYR A 64 11.31 7.13 -8.82
C TYR A 64 11.33 6.72 -10.29
N ASN A 65 10.50 7.34 -11.13
CA ASN A 65 10.32 7.02 -12.54
C ASN A 65 10.12 5.51 -12.81
N ARG A 66 9.39 4.85 -11.91
CA ARG A 66 9.24 3.41 -11.88
C ARG A 66 7.87 3.00 -11.35
N ASP A 67 7.27 1.97 -11.94
CA ASP A 67 6.01 1.44 -11.42
C ASP A 67 6.23 0.69 -10.09
N LEU A 68 5.33 0.91 -9.12
CA LEU A 68 5.43 0.28 -7.80
C LEU A 68 5.27 -1.25 -7.87
N VAL A 69 4.41 -1.76 -8.76
CA VAL A 69 4.19 -3.21 -8.93
C VAL A 69 5.47 -3.86 -9.44
N ASP A 70 6.11 -3.26 -10.46
CA ASP A 70 7.37 -3.75 -11.00
C ASP A 70 8.50 -3.68 -9.96
N ALA A 71 8.55 -2.58 -9.20
CA ALA A 71 9.52 -2.42 -8.11
C ALA A 71 9.36 -3.51 -7.04
N VAL A 72 8.13 -3.84 -6.63
CA VAL A 72 7.87 -4.94 -5.69
C VAL A 72 8.25 -6.28 -6.30
N LYS A 73 7.88 -6.53 -7.56
CA LYS A 73 8.18 -7.79 -8.25
C LYS A 73 9.67 -8.08 -8.33
N GLU A 74 10.49 -7.08 -8.62
CA GLU A 74 11.96 -7.25 -8.71
C GLU A 74 12.64 -7.32 -7.33
N ALA A 75 12.07 -6.66 -6.34
CA ALA A 75 12.61 -6.59 -4.99
C ALA A 75 12.22 -7.78 -4.11
N THR A 76 11.27 -8.61 -4.55
CA THR A 76 10.74 -9.76 -3.82
C THR A 76 10.78 -11.03 -4.68
N SER A 77 10.60 -12.20 -4.09
CA SER A 77 10.64 -13.48 -4.80
C SER A 77 9.86 -14.56 -4.07
N GLY A 78 9.47 -15.62 -4.79
CA GLY A 78 8.70 -16.74 -4.25
C GLY A 78 7.31 -16.32 -3.75
N GLU A 79 6.72 -17.16 -2.89
CA GLU A 79 5.37 -16.97 -2.34
C GLU A 79 5.22 -15.62 -1.63
N TRP A 80 6.27 -15.15 -0.95
CA TRP A 80 6.27 -13.84 -0.31
C TRP A 80 6.15 -12.70 -1.32
N GLY A 81 6.83 -12.80 -2.46
CA GLY A 81 6.72 -11.81 -3.52
C GLY A 81 5.36 -11.83 -4.23
N GLU A 82 4.78 -13.01 -4.40
CA GLU A 82 3.42 -13.16 -4.91
C GLU A 82 2.39 -12.54 -3.96
N PHE A 83 2.54 -12.78 -2.65
CA PHE A 83 1.74 -12.15 -1.61
C PHE A 83 1.84 -10.62 -1.65
N CYS A 84 3.05 -10.07 -1.73
CA CYS A 84 3.26 -8.62 -1.83
C CYS A 84 2.63 -8.03 -3.10
N GLN A 85 2.72 -8.72 -4.24
CA GLN A 85 2.08 -8.28 -5.49
C GLN A 85 0.55 -8.32 -5.38
N ALA A 86 -0.01 -9.36 -4.76
CA ALA A 86 -1.46 -9.48 -4.56
C ALA A 86 -2.03 -8.33 -3.71
N LEU A 87 -1.30 -7.83 -2.71
CA LEU A 87 -1.71 -6.67 -1.92
C LEU A 87 -1.79 -5.36 -2.73
N LEU A 88 -1.05 -5.27 -3.84
CA LEU A 88 -1.12 -4.12 -4.74
C LEU A 88 -2.31 -4.18 -5.71
N ILE A 89 -3.04 -5.29 -5.77
CA ILE A 89 -4.27 -5.41 -6.53
C ILE A 89 -5.39 -4.79 -5.71
N THR A 90 -6.07 -3.82 -6.30
CA THR A 90 -7.25 -3.20 -5.69
C THR A 90 -8.42 -4.16 -5.89
N ARG A 91 -8.85 -4.87 -4.84
CA ARG A 91 -10.13 -5.59 -4.91
C ARG A 91 -11.26 -4.55 -4.95
N THR A 92 -12.19 -4.76 -5.86
CA THR A 92 -13.43 -4.01 -6.04
C THR A 92 -14.07 -3.75 -4.67
N PRO A 93 -14.63 -2.54 -4.43
CA PRO A 93 -15.20 -2.22 -3.12
C PRO A 93 -16.29 -3.23 -2.77
N ASP A 94 -16.33 -3.62 -1.49
CA ASP A 94 -17.37 -4.49 -0.93
C ASP A 94 -18.74 -4.00 -1.37
N HIS A 95 -19.32 -4.63 -2.39
CA HIS A 95 -20.73 -4.50 -2.66
C HIS A 95 -21.42 -5.22 -1.50
N VAL A 96 -21.64 -4.49 -0.40
CA VAL A 96 -22.46 -4.98 0.71
C VAL A 96 -23.86 -5.18 0.13
N LYS A 97 -24.16 -6.41 -0.29
CA LYS A 97 -25.50 -6.80 -0.70
C LYS A 97 -26.39 -6.63 0.53
N ARG A 98 -27.20 -5.56 0.55
CA ARG A 98 -28.23 -5.37 1.55
C ARG A 98 -29.22 -6.52 1.40
N VAL A 99 -29.21 -7.47 2.34
CA VAL A 99 -30.21 -8.53 2.36
C VAL A 99 -31.50 -7.91 2.88
N GLU A 100 -32.45 -7.65 1.98
CA GLU A 100 -33.80 -7.29 2.39
C GLU A 100 -34.40 -8.49 3.14
N ARG A 101 -34.96 -8.23 4.33
CA ARG A 101 -35.67 -9.26 5.09
C ARG A 101 -36.87 -9.70 4.26
N VAL A 102 -36.86 -10.96 3.82
CA VAL A 102 -38.01 -11.58 3.18
C VAL A 102 -39.04 -11.83 4.27
N ASP A 103 -40.16 -11.10 4.25
CA ASP A 103 -41.31 -11.39 5.11
C ASP A 103 -41.91 -12.74 4.68
N ILE A 104 -41.62 -13.77 5.46
CA ILE A 104 -42.25 -15.08 5.31
C ILE A 104 -43.57 -15.01 6.07
N HIS A 105 -44.59 -14.43 5.44
CA HIS A 105 -45.97 -14.55 5.93
C HIS A 105 -46.46 -15.97 5.66
N ARG A 106 -46.81 -16.68 6.74
CA ARG A 106 -47.52 -17.96 6.73
C ARG A 106 -48.88 -17.76 7.40
#